data_AF-A0A7J7NP54-F1
#
_entry.id   AF-A0A7J7NP54-F1
#
_cell.length_a   1.000
_cell.length_b   1.000
_cell.length_c   1.000
_cell.angle_alpha   90.00
_cell.angle_beta   90.00
_cell.angle_gamma   90.00
#
_symmetry.space_group_name_H-M   'P 1'
#
loop_
_entity.id
_entity.type
_entity.pdbx_description
1 polymer ?
#
loop_
_entity_poly.entity_id
_entity_poly.type
_entity_poly.pdbx_seq_one_letter_code
_entity_poly.pdbx_strand_id
1 'polypeptide(L)'
;MGSQFSPYLKDLWISAVMDLPYLIWLSRNAAFFDGQNYNFNKVNVKLLAALKDSVQMSSHSMFIKYFDLSIIAALGVPTKPRPIQLTDVDGLPLGMKRHINCDGSAMGNPGKAGFGAVAREHFGVFWGVLTVELGVTTAFAAECEAIIEYLSWASHKNWLKV
;
A
#
# COMPACT_ATOMS: atom_id res chain seq x y z
N MET A 1 13.21 16.03 2.64
CA MET A 1 13.29 15.17 3.86
C MET A 1 13.42 13.74 3.39
N GLY A 2 14.55 13.09 3.65
CA GLY A 2 14.83 11.73 3.14
C GLY A 2 13.75 10.74 3.56
N SER A 3 13.27 9.94 2.61
CA SER A 3 12.24 8.93 2.86
C SER A 3 12.75 7.89 3.86
N GLN A 4 12.40 8.05 5.14
CA GLN A 4 12.69 7.00 6.12
C GLN A 4 11.86 5.76 5.77
N PHE A 5 12.56 4.63 5.60
CA PHE A 5 11.95 3.31 5.50
C PHE A 5 10.97 3.08 6.66
N SER A 6 9.88 2.36 6.40
CA SER A 6 8.98 1.95 7.48
C SER A 6 9.73 1.11 8.53
N PRO A 7 9.27 1.12 9.80
CA PRO A 7 9.87 0.27 10.85
C PRO A 7 9.98 -1.20 10.42
N TYR A 8 8.96 -1.71 9.71
CA TYR A 8 8.97 -3.06 9.16
C TYR A 8 10.13 -3.31 8.17
N LEU A 9 10.37 -2.36 7.26
CA LEU A 9 11.46 -2.47 6.30
C LEU A 9 12.83 -2.29 6.99
N LYS A 10 12.91 -1.50 8.08
CA LYS A 10 14.12 -1.43 8.91
C LYS A 10 14.44 -2.77 9.56
N ASP A 11 13.43 -3.48 10.09
CA ASP A 11 13.62 -4.82 10.66
C ASP A 11 14.13 -5.79 9.59
N LEU A 12 13.53 -5.77 8.38
CA LEU A 12 14.00 -6.58 7.25
C LEU A 12 15.46 -6.28 6.88
N TRP A 13 15.85 -5.00 6.85
CA TRP A 13 17.23 -4.58 6.60
C TRP A 13 18.19 -5.09 7.69
N ILE A 14 17.79 -4.99 8.96
CA ILE A 14 18.59 -5.49 10.08
C ILE A 14 18.77 -7.01 9.97
N SER A 15 17.69 -7.76 9.70
CA SER A 15 17.77 -9.20 9.47
C SER A 15 18.72 -9.54 8.32
N ALA A 16 18.65 -8.82 7.20
CA ALA A 16 19.55 -9.06 6.06
C ALA A 16 21.03 -8.87 6.41
N VAL A 17 21.35 -7.83 7.19
CA VAL A 17 22.73 -7.56 7.63
C VAL A 17 23.25 -8.64 8.58
N MET A 18 22.38 -9.27 9.37
CA MET A 18 22.75 -10.36 10.28
C MET A 18 22.83 -11.72 9.57
N ASP A 19 21.85 -12.04 8.72
CA ASP A 19 21.72 -13.34 8.07
C ASP A 19 22.74 -13.54 6.94
N LEU A 20 23.07 -12.48 6.19
CA LEU A 20 23.95 -12.58 5.03
C LEU A 20 25.38 -13.02 5.40
N PRO A 21 26.10 -12.39 6.36
CA PRO A 21 27.43 -12.83 6.74
C PRO A 21 27.41 -14.24 7.37
N TYR A 22 26.39 -14.55 8.17
CA TYR A 22 26.23 -15.86 8.80
C TYR A 22 26.08 -16.98 7.77
N LEU A 23 25.22 -16.79 6.76
CA LEU A 23 25.00 -17.77 5.71
C LEU A 23 26.21 -17.94 4.79
N ILE A 24 26.93 -16.84 4.49
CA ILE A 24 28.20 -16.91 3.76
C ILE A 24 29.22 -17.75 4.55
N TRP A 25 29.39 -17.45 5.84
CA TRP A 25 30.29 -18.20 6.71
C TRP A 25 29.92 -19.69 6.78
N LEU A 26 28.64 -20.00 6.99
CA LEU A 26 28.14 -21.37 7.05
C LEU A 26 28.39 -22.12 5.73
N SER A 27 28.13 -21.47 4.59
CA SER A 27 28.35 -22.08 3.27
C SER A 27 29.83 -22.33 2.97
N ARG A 28 30.72 -21.43 3.41
CA ARG A 28 32.16 -21.59 3.26
C ARG A 28 32.68 -22.73 4.13
N ASN A 29 32.20 -22.85 5.36
CA ASN A 29 32.60 -23.92 6.26
C ASN A 29 32.13 -25.28 5.75
N ALA A 30 30.89 -25.38 5.27
CA ALA A 30 30.40 -26.62 4.67
C ALA A 30 31.24 -27.03 3.45
N ALA A 31 31.75 -26.08 2.67
CA ALA A 31 32.64 -26.39 1.56
C ALA A 31 34.02 -26.89 2.00
N PHE A 32 34.55 -26.34 3.09
CA PHE A 32 35.87 -26.69 3.59
C PHE A 32 35.88 -28.01 4.38
N PHE A 33 34.87 -28.23 5.24
CA PHE A 33 34.85 -29.35 6.18
C PHE A 33 33.95 -30.51 5.74
N ASP A 34 32.84 -30.24 5.03
CA ASP A 34 31.87 -31.28 4.64
C ASP A 34 32.02 -31.70 3.17
N GLY A 35 33.03 -31.17 2.46
CA GLY A 35 33.27 -31.45 1.04
C GLY A 35 32.13 -30.99 0.11
N GLN A 36 31.28 -30.07 0.56
CA GLN A 36 30.17 -29.55 -0.25
C GLN A 36 30.67 -28.58 -1.32
N ASN A 37 30.03 -28.57 -2.48
CA ASN A 37 30.30 -27.53 -3.47
C ASN A 37 29.62 -26.20 -3.09
N TYR A 38 30.42 -25.13 -3.03
CA TYR A 38 29.89 -23.77 -2.86
C TYR A 38 28.96 -23.42 -4.03
N ASN A 39 27.77 -22.93 -3.71
CA ASN A 39 26.78 -22.53 -4.70
C ASN A 39 26.03 -21.28 -4.23
N PHE A 40 26.22 -20.19 -4.98
CA PHE A 40 25.62 -18.89 -4.67
C PHE A 40 24.09 -18.92 -4.64
N ASN A 41 23.46 -19.70 -5.52
CA ASN A 41 22.00 -19.84 -5.54
C ASN A 41 21.50 -20.53 -4.25
N LYS A 42 22.23 -21.51 -3.72
CA LYS A 42 21.88 -22.12 -2.42
C LYS A 42 21.92 -21.10 -1.29
N VAL A 43 22.91 -20.20 -1.30
CA VAL A 43 23.02 -19.11 -0.31
C VAL A 43 21.84 -18.14 -0.46
N ASN A 44 21.50 -17.73 -1.68
CA ASN A 44 20.35 -16.84 -1.94
C ASN A 44 19.02 -17.43 -1.48
N VAL A 45 18.75 -18.71 -1.78
CA VAL A 45 17.52 -19.37 -1.33
C VAL A 45 17.46 -19.42 0.20
N LYS A 46 18.57 -19.78 0.86
CA LYS A 46 18.64 -19.78 2.34
C LYS A 46 18.47 -18.40 2.93
N LEU A 47 19.03 -17.37 2.30
CA LEU A 47 18.89 -15.98 2.74
C LEU A 47 17.44 -15.52 2.65
N LEU A 48 16.78 -15.77 1.51
CA LEU A 48 15.36 -15.43 1.35
C LEU A 48 14.49 -16.18 2.36
N ALA A 49 14.80 -17.43 2.69
CA ALA A 49 14.10 -18.18 3.73
C ALA A 49 14.31 -17.56 5.12
N ALA A 50 15.56 -17.29 5.50
CA ALA A 50 15.90 -16.67 6.78
C ALA A 50 15.23 -15.30 6.95
N LEU A 51 15.22 -14.48 5.91
CA LEU A 51 14.54 -13.18 5.92
C LEU A 51 13.03 -13.30 6.14
N LYS A 52 12.39 -14.29 5.53
CA LYS A 52 10.94 -14.54 5.73
C LYS A 52 10.65 -14.91 7.18
N ASP A 53 11.44 -15.80 7.75
CA ASP A 53 11.26 -16.27 9.13
C ASP A 53 11.54 -15.13 10.13
N SER A 54 12.66 -14.42 9.97
CA SER A 54 13.05 -13.30 10.83
C SER A 54 12.00 -12.19 10.84
N VAL A 55 11.43 -11.84 9.68
CA VAL A 55 10.42 -10.78 9.58
C VAL A 55 9.03 -11.25 10.03
N GLN A 56 8.72 -12.54 9.93
CA GLN A 56 7.53 -13.10 10.59
C GLN A 56 7.59 -12.95 12.12
N MET A 57 8.78 -12.87 12.71
CA MET A 57 8.94 -12.60 14.14
C MET A 57 8.89 -11.11 14.50
N SER A 58 8.89 -10.19 13.53
CA SER A 58 8.82 -8.75 13.83
C SER A 58 7.49 -8.37 14.50
N SER A 59 7.57 -7.52 15.52
CA SER A 59 6.39 -6.97 16.22
C SER A 59 5.76 -5.79 15.49
N HIS A 60 6.47 -5.21 14.52
CA HIS A 60 6.00 -4.04 13.79
C HIS A 60 4.97 -4.43 12.72
N SER A 61 3.82 -3.76 12.76
CA SER A 61 2.84 -3.76 11.67
C SER A 61 3.18 -2.67 10.64
N MET A 62 2.80 -2.90 9.40
CA MET A 62 3.15 -2.03 8.27
C MET A 62 2.04 -1.01 8.01
N PHE A 63 2.42 0.27 7.93
CA PHE A 63 1.69 1.25 7.14
C PHE A 63 2.11 1.09 5.69
N ILE A 64 1.14 0.84 4.81
CA ILE A 64 1.39 0.51 3.42
C ILE A 64 1.89 1.77 2.67
N LYS A 65 3.20 1.86 2.46
CA LYS A 65 3.78 2.78 1.46
C LYS A 65 4.01 1.98 0.17
N TYR A 66 3.66 2.55 -0.98
CA TYR A 66 3.81 1.88 -2.28
C TYR A 66 5.25 1.41 -2.56
N PHE A 67 6.24 2.22 -2.20
CA PHE A 67 7.65 1.87 -2.36
C PHE A 67 8.09 0.71 -1.45
N ASP A 68 7.55 0.61 -0.23
CA ASP A 68 7.87 -0.49 0.67
C ASP A 68 7.25 -1.81 0.16
N LEU A 69 6.05 -1.74 -0.44
CA LEU A 69 5.40 -2.89 -1.06
C LEU A 69 6.20 -3.48 -2.22
N SER A 70 6.80 -2.65 -3.08
CA SER A 70 7.55 -3.15 -4.24
C SER A 70 8.80 -3.94 -3.82
N ILE A 71 9.51 -3.47 -2.79
CA ILE A 71 10.66 -4.18 -2.22
C ILE A 71 10.23 -5.52 -1.62
N ILE A 72 9.14 -5.52 -0.85
CA ILE A 72 8.65 -6.73 -0.17
C ILE A 72 8.15 -7.76 -1.20
N ALA A 73 7.43 -7.31 -2.23
CA ALA A 73 6.98 -8.14 -3.32
C ALA A 73 8.17 -8.78 -4.06
N ALA A 74 9.22 -8.01 -4.34
CA ALA A 74 10.43 -8.52 -4.98
C ALA A 74 11.16 -9.59 -4.14
N LEU A 75 11.13 -9.46 -2.81
CA LEU A 75 11.75 -10.42 -1.88
C LEU A 75 10.82 -11.59 -1.50
N GLY A 76 9.54 -11.53 -1.86
CA GLY A 76 8.54 -12.55 -1.54
C GLY A 76 8.33 -12.76 -0.03
N VAL A 77 8.54 -11.71 0.77
CA VAL A 77 8.34 -11.72 2.22
C VAL A 77 6.86 -11.43 2.52
N PRO A 78 6.22 -12.11 3.50
CA PRO A 78 4.83 -11.83 3.83
C PRO A 78 4.62 -10.37 4.23
N THR A 79 3.44 -9.83 3.95
CA THR A 79 3.03 -8.50 4.42
C THR A 79 2.29 -8.63 5.75
N LYS A 80 2.52 -7.69 6.67
CA LYS A 80 1.76 -7.56 7.93
C LYS A 80 1.00 -6.23 7.91
N PRO A 81 -0.12 -6.12 7.16
CA PRO A 81 -0.87 -4.88 7.09
C PRO A 81 -1.38 -4.52 8.49
N ARG A 82 -1.16 -3.27 8.91
CA ARG A 82 -1.81 -2.76 10.13
C ARG A 82 -3.32 -2.70 9.86
N PRO A 83 -4.17 -3.27 10.74
CA PRO A 83 -5.62 -3.07 10.62
C PRO A 83 -5.90 -1.58 10.66
N ILE A 84 -6.61 -1.08 9.65
CA ILE A 84 -7.05 0.30 9.61
C ILE A 84 -7.97 0.49 10.81
N GLN A 85 -7.57 1.36 11.75
CA GLN A 85 -8.49 1.84 12.76
C GLN A 85 -9.48 2.75 12.04
N LEU A 86 -10.67 2.21 11.76
CA LEU A 86 -11.82 3.02 11.38
C LEU A 86 -12.09 3.94 12.57
N THR A 87 -11.72 5.20 12.43
CA THR A 87 -12.21 6.23 13.34
C THR A 87 -13.55 6.63 12.77
N ASP A 88 -14.62 6.50 13.55
CA ASP A 88 -15.90 7.10 13.20
C ASP A 88 -15.69 8.61 13.13
N VAL A 89 -15.57 9.13 11.92
CA VAL A 89 -15.50 10.57 11.69
C VAL A 89 -16.94 11.07 11.64
N ASP A 90 -17.53 11.24 12.83
CA ASP A 90 -18.81 11.92 12.98
C ASP A 90 -18.60 13.42 12.75
N GLY A 91 -18.70 13.84 11.48
CA GLY A 91 -18.70 15.24 11.07
C GLY A 91 -17.48 15.68 10.27
N LEU A 92 -17.62 16.78 9.52
CA LEU A 92 -16.52 17.36 8.75
C LEU A 92 -15.37 17.79 9.68
N PRO A 93 -14.11 17.73 9.20
CA PRO A 93 -13.03 18.46 9.84
C PRO A 93 -13.42 19.92 10.07
N LEU A 94 -13.14 20.46 11.26
CA LEU A 94 -13.51 21.84 11.63
C LEU A 94 -13.12 22.83 10.52
N GLY A 95 -14.09 23.62 10.05
CA GLY A 95 -13.90 24.67 9.05
C GLY A 95 -14.28 24.28 7.61
N MET A 96 -14.52 23.00 7.32
CA MET A 96 -15.05 22.61 6.01
C MET A 96 -16.56 22.84 5.94
N LYS A 97 -17.04 23.60 4.94
CA LYS A 97 -18.48 23.91 4.77
C LYS A 97 -19.23 22.86 3.96
N ARG A 98 -18.52 22.06 3.18
CA ARG A 98 -19.04 21.06 2.22
C ARG A 98 -18.14 19.84 2.19
N HIS A 99 -18.74 18.68 1.99
CA HIS A 99 -18.04 17.41 1.78
C HIS A 99 -18.68 16.61 0.66
N ILE A 100 -17.89 15.73 0.06
CA ILE A 100 -18.32 14.85 -1.01
C ILE A 100 -17.92 13.43 -0.65
N ASN A 101 -18.86 12.52 -0.88
CA ASN A 101 -18.60 11.08 -0.87
C ASN A 101 -18.62 10.62 -2.32
N CYS A 102 -17.50 10.12 -2.83
CA CYS A 102 -17.39 9.54 -4.16
C CYS A 102 -16.95 8.07 -4.06
N ASP A 103 -17.38 7.26 -5.02
CA ASP A 103 -17.09 5.83 -5.10
C ASP A 103 -17.05 5.41 -6.58
N GLY A 104 -15.95 4.76 -6.96
CA GLY A 104 -15.77 4.15 -8.28
C GLY A 104 -15.94 2.64 -8.22
N SER A 105 -16.64 2.06 -9.20
CA SER A 105 -16.90 0.62 -9.23
C SER A 105 -16.71 0.01 -10.62
N ALA A 106 -16.28 -1.25 -10.66
CA ALA A 106 -16.09 -2.03 -11.89
C ALA A 106 -16.55 -3.48 -11.71
N MET A 107 -17.31 -4.01 -12.68
CA MET A 107 -17.71 -5.41 -12.79
C MET A 107 -16.59 -6.26 -13.40
N GLY A 108 -15.50 -6.44 -12.65
CA GLY A 108 -14.26 -7.10 -13.09
C GLY A 108 -13.04 -6.18 -13.05
N ASN A 109 -11.84 -6.73 -13.26
CA ASN A 109 -10.59 -5.95 -13.24
C ASN A 109 -9.66 -6.34 -14.42
N PRO A 110 -9.85 -5.76 -15.64
CA PRO A 110 -10.82 -4.72 -15.99
C PRO A 110 -12.24 -5.27 -16.26
N GLY A 111 -13.24 -4.40 -16.19
CA GLY A 111 -14.65 -4.72 -16.40
C GLY A 111 -15.51 -3.47 -16.67
N LYS A 112 -16.80 -3.64 -16.94
CA LYS A 112 -17.73 -2.49 -17.10
C LYS A 112 -17.74 -1.68 -15.81
N ALA A 113 -17.53 -0.38 -15.91
CA ALA A 113 -17.22 0.48 -14.78
C ALA A 113 -17.87 1.85 -14.87
N GLY A 114 -17.98 2.49 -13.72
CA GLY A 114 -18.48 3.84 -13.58
C GLY A 114 -18.19 4.35 -12.18
N PHE A 115 -18.58 5.59 -11.91
CA PHE A 115 -18.48 6.16 -10.57
C PHE A 115 -19.70 6.97 -10.20
N GLY A 116 -19.87 7.16 -8.89
CA GLY A 116 -20.86 8.03 -8.29
C GLY A 116 -20.21 9.02 -7.33
N ALA A 117 -20.79 10.21 -7.18
CA ALA A 117 -20.43 11.14 -6.13
C ALA A 117 -21.67 11.87 -5.59
N VAL A 118 -21.70 12.14 -4.28
CA VAL A 118 -22.76 12.88 -3.61
C VAL A 118 -22.16 14.07 -2.88
N ALA A 119 -22.63 15.28 -3.20
CA ALA A 119 -22.27 16.52 -2.53
C ALA A 119 -23.24 16.87 -1.41
N ARG A 120 -22.70 17.23 -0.24
CA ARG A 120 -23.49 17.71 0.90
C ARG A 120 -22.81 18.89 1.59
N GLU A 121 -23.60 19.73 2.25
CA GLU A 121 -23.08 20.70 3.21
C GLU A 121 -22.74 20.05 4.54
N HIS A 122 -21.99 20.76 5.39
CA HIS A 122 -21.66 20.37 6.76
C HIS A 122 -22.88 20.01 7.64
N PHE A 123 -24.07 20.54 7.34
CA PHE A 123 -25.33 20.15 8.00
C PHE A 123 -26.02 18.93 7.38
N GLY A 124 -25.38 18.25 6.42
CA GLY A 124 -25.94 17.10 5.72
C GLY A 124 -26.94 17.45 4.61
N VAL A 125 -27.12 18.75 4.29
CA VAL A 125 -28.03 19.19 3.22
C VAL A 125 -27.50 18.71 1.86
N PHE A 126 -28.32 17.95 1.14
CA PHE A 126 -27.99 17.46 -0.20
C PHE A 126 -27.87 18.62 -1.20
N TRP A 127 -26.80 18.60 -1.98
CA TRP A 127 -26.51 19.63 -2.99
C TRP A 127 -26.51 19.10 -4.41
N GLY A 128 -26.13 17.84 -4.60
CA GLY A 128 -26.09 17.26 -5.94
C GLY A 128 -25.47 15.87 -5.97
N VAL A 129 -25.63 15.22 -7.12
CA VAL A 129 -25.10 13.88 -7.41
C VAL A 129 -24.45 13.89 -8.80
N LEU A 130 -23.36 13.15 -8.93
CA LEU A 130 -22.74 12.81 -10.21
C LEU A 130 -22.77 11.30 -10.37
N THR A 131 -23.11 10.82 -11.57
CA THR A 131 -23.03 9.42 -11.95
C THR A 131 -22.53 9.34 -13.37
N VAL A 132 -21.41 8.66 -13.60
CA VAL A 132 -20.74 8.60 -14.90
C VAL A 132 -20.38 7.17 -15.23
N GLU A 133 -20.71 6.74 -16.45
CA GLU A 133 -20.24 5.47 -17.01
C GLU A 133 -18.86 5.68 -17.67
N LEU A 134 -17.90 4.82 -17.34
CA LEU A 134 -16.51 4.88 -17.83
C LEU A 134 -16.21 3.82 -18.91
N GLY A 135 -17.20 3.01 -19.29
CA GLY A 135 -16.98 1.88 -20.20
C GLY A 135 -16.23 0.75 -19.49
N VAL A 136 -15.18 0.21 -20.11
CA VAL A 136 -14.40 -0.90 -19.53
C VAL A 136 -13.12 -0.37 -18.91
N THR A 137 -13.02 -0.41 -17.58
CA THR A 137 -11.81 -0.01 -16.85
C THR A 137 -11.60 -0.84 -15.58
N THR A 138 -10.56 -0.53 -14.81
CA THR A 138 -10.26 -1.15 -13.50
C THR A 138 -11.03 -0.44 -12.39
N ALA A 139 -11.34 -1.13 -11.29
CA ALA A 139 -11.95 -0.51 -10.12
C ALA A 139 -11.09 0.65 -9.58
N PHE A 140 -9.77 0.49 -9.55
CA PHE A 140 -8.85 1.54 -9.12
C PHE A 140 -8.90 2.78 -10.02
N ALA A 141 -8.99 2.60 -11.34
CA ALA A 141 -9.13 3.71 -12.27
C ALA A 141 -10.49 4.42 -12.07
N ALA A 142 -11.58 3.66 -11.90
CA ALA A 142 -12.89 4.25 -11.64
C ALA A 142 -12.92 5.13 -10.37
N GLU A 143 -12.26 4.68 -9.30
CA GLU A 143 -12.10 5.44 -8.06
C GLU A 143 -11.31 6.74 -8.28
N CYS A 144 -10.22 6.67 -9.06
CA CYS A 144 -9.41 7.84 -9.39
C CYS A 144 -10.19 8.85 -10.22
N GLU A 145 -10.94 8.39 -11.23
CA GLU A 145 -11.79 9.24 -12.06
C GLU A 145 -12.89 9.93 -11.24
N ALA A 146 -13.47 9.24 -10.25
CA ALA A 146 -14.46 9.83 -9.34
C ALA A 146 -13.90 11.05 -8.60
N ILE A 147 -12.65 10.97 -8.15
CA ILE A 147 -11.94 12.05 -7.45
C ILE A 147 -11.62 13.20 -8.42
N ILE A 148 -11.11 12.89 -9.61
CA ILE A 148 -10.70 13.89 -10.62
C ILE A 148 -11.91 14.69 -11.10
N GLU A 149 -12.99 14.01 -11.48
CA GLU A 149 -14.20 14.67 -11.97
C GLU A 149 -14.84 15.53 -10.87
N TYR A 150 -14.83 15.03 -9.63
CA TYR A 150 -15.26 15.83 -8.50
C TYR A 150 -14.45 17.12 -8.34
N LEU A 151 -13.11 17.03 -8.30
CA LEU A 151 -12.27 18.21 -8.13
C LEU A 151 -12.52 19.25 -9.24
N SER A 152 -12.74 18.76 -10.46
CA SER A 152 -13.12 19.59 -11.60
C SER A 152 -14.47 20.26 -11.36
N TRP A 153 -15.50 19.50 -10.99
CA TRP A 153 -16.83 20.03 -10.68
C TRP A 153 -16.82 21.06 -9.54
N ALA A 154 -16.10 20.78 -8.46
CA ALA A 154 -15.93 21.69 -7.33
C ALA A 154 -15.21 22.98 -7.73
N SER A 155 -14.20 22.90 -8.59
CA SER A 155 -13.51 24.05 -9.16
C SER A 155 -14.46 24.93 -9.96
N HIS A 156 -15.23 24.34 -10.89
CA HIS A 156 -16.24 25.05 -11.69
C HIS A 156 -17.30 25.74 -10.83
N LYS A 157 -17.66 25.15 -9.69
CA LYS A 157 -18.63 25.72 -8.76
C LYS A 157 -18.02 26.68 -7.72
N ASN A 158 -16.73 26.98 -7.81
CA ASN A 158 -15.97 27.82 -6.86
C ASN A 158 -16.02 27.32 -5.41
N TRP A 159 -16.05 26.00 -5.21
CA TRP A 159 -16.09 25.40 -3.87
C TRP A 159 -14.72 25.24 -3.22
N LEU A 160 -13.64 25.30 -4.02
CA LEU A 160 -12.26 25.15 -3.57
C LEU A 160 -11.65 26.44 -3.00
N LYS A 161 -12.44 27.50 -2.78
CA LYS A 161 -11.94 28.74 -2.16
C LYS A 161 -11.68 28.50 -0.68
N VAL A 162 -10.38 28.48 -0.34
CA VAL A 162 -9.84 28.56 1.02
C VAL A 162 -10.04 29.97 1.57
#